data_AF-A0A9W9ZDI8-F1
#
_entry.id   AF-A0A9W9ZDI8-F1
#
_cell.length_a   1.000
_cell.length_b   1.000
_cell.length_c   1.000
_cell.angle_alpha   90.00
_cell.angle_beta   90.00
_cell.angle_gamma   90.00
#
_symmetry.space_group_name_H-M   'P 1'
#
loop_
_entity.id
_entity.type
_entity.pdbx_description
1 polymer ?
#
loop_
_entity_poly.entity_id
_entity_poly.type
_entity_poly.pdbx_seq_one_letter_code
_entity_poly.pdbx_strand_id
1 'polypeptide(L)'
;MQLDLIEMLLLHFKALPGFNAYAIEMLISIVQNEVFLSEAEAHQCMWASTANWNGRASKNIEIDLLQEIRNKSIKKSIKTMGPNKTNKAIENASRASGGQHKITENFDVQVNRVKPSSSHSHSSAAADESTALKDLRVVKPFTNEPNRMYDSFPDIQPDPYR
;
A
#
# COMPACT_ATOMS: atom_id res chain seq x y z
N MET A 1 8.72 -1.89 14.59
CA MET A 1 8.33 -2.00 13.16
C MET A 1 8.48 -0.68 12.40
N GLN A 2 7.92 0.46 12.87
CA GLN A 2 8.07 1.74 12.15
C GLN A 2 9.46 2.37 12.34
N LEU A 3 10.07 2.25 13.52
CA LEU A 3 11.47 2.66 13.77
C LEU A 3 12.49 1.80 13.02
N ASP A 4 12.32 0.48 13.02
CA ASP A 4 13.20 -0.45 12.26
C ASP A 4 13.30 -0.08 10.77
N LEU A 5 12.19 0.39 10.19
CA LEU A 5 12.16 0.84 8.79
C LEU A 5 12.93 2.16 8.61
N ILE A 6 12.79 3.11 9.55
CA ILE A 6 13.48 4.40 9.51
C ILE A 6 15.00 4.22 9.64
N GLU A 7 15.45 3.31 10.50
CA GLU A 7 16.87 2.95 10.65
C GLU A 7 17.44 2.32 9.38
N MET A 8 16.71 1.39 8.77
CA MET A 8 17.10 0.77 7.50
C MET A 8 17.19 1.80 6.35
N LEU A 9 16.23 2.73 6.30
CA LEU A 9 16.20 3.81 5.31
C LEU A 9 17.32 4.84 5.56
N LEU A 10 17.67 5.15 6.81
CA LEU A 10 18.82 5.98 7.14
C LEU A 10 20.11 5.39 6.55
N LEU A 11 20.35 4.09 6.76
CA LEU A 11 21.52 3.40 6.21
C LEU A 11 21.51 3.44 4.68
N HIS A 12 20.35 3.22 4.07
CA HIS A 12 20.18 3.27 2.61
C HIS A 12 20.49 4.65 2.03
N PHE A 13 19.89 5.71 2.58
CA PHE A 13 20.08 7.08 2.07
C PHE A 13 21.47 7.64 2.38
N LYS A 14 22.10 7.21 3.47
CA LYS A 14 23.50 7.55 3.75
C LYS A 14 24.46 6.92 2.74
N ALA A 15 24.15 5.74 2.22
CA ALA A 15 24.98 5.05 1.25
C ALA A 15 24.89 5.63 -0.18
N LEU A 16 23.85 6.42 -0.48
CA LEU A 16 23.60 6.97 -1.81
C LEU A 16 24.02 8.44 -1.92
N PRO A 17 24.85 8.82 -2.92
CA PRO A 17 25.22 10.21 -3.14
C PRO A 17 23.99 11.03 -3.55
N GLY A 18 23.83 12.21 -2.92
CA GLY A 18 22.73 13.14 -3.20
C GLY A 18 21.49 12.98 -2.31
N PHE A 19 21.45 11.97 -1.43
CA PHE A 19 20.32 11.72 -0.53
C PHE A 19 20.58 12.14 0.94
N ASN A 20 21.64 12.93 1.17
CA ASN A 20 22.05 13.37 2.52
C ASN A 20 20.94 14.10 3.28
N ALA A 21 20.10 14.89 2.60
CA ALA A 21 18.98 15.57 3.25
C ALA A 21 18.00 14.55 3.87
N TYR A 22 17.64 13.50 3.12
CA TYR A 22 16.78 12.43 3.62
C TYR A 22 17.46 11.66 4.76
N ALA A 23 18.75 11.35 4.64
CA ALA A 23 19.48 10.70 5.72
C ALA A 23 19.50 11.56 7.01
N ILE A 24 19.66 12.88 6.88
CA ILE A 24 19.61 13.80 8.03
C ILE A 24 18.23 13.81 8.66
N GLU A 25 17.16 13.91 7.88
CA GLU A 25 15.77 13.87 8.39
C GLU A 25 15.47 12.55 9.12
N MET A 26 15.89 11.41 8.55
CA MET A 26 15.71 10.10 9.19
C MET A 26 16.50 10.00 10.51
N LEU A 27 17.73 10.52 10.55
CA LEU A 27 18.52 10.57 11.78
C LEU A 27 17.85 11.47 12.84
N ILE A 28 17.35 12.64 12.45
CA ILE A 28 16.64 13.55 13.35
C ILE A 28 15.41 12.87 13.93
N SER A 29 14.62 12.18 13.09
CA SER A 29 13.43 11.44 13.53
C SER A 29 13.78 10.35 14.56
N ILE A 30 14.86 9.60 14.35
CA ILE A 30 15.32 8.58 15.32
C ILE A 30 15.73 9.24 16.63
N VAL A 31 16.61 10.25 16.57
CA VAL A 31 17.12 10.92 17.77
C VAL A 31 16.00 11.58 18.55
N GLN A 32 15.03 12.20 17.89
CA GLN A 32 13.86 12.79 18.55
C GLN A 32 13.05 11.72 19.29
N ASN A 33 12.66 10.63 18.64
CA ASN A 33 11.79 9.62 19.24
C ASN A 33 12.49 8.76 20.31
N GLU A 34 13.79 8.47 20.15
CA GLU A 34 14.53 7.55 21.04
C GLU A 34 15.30 8.25 22.16
N VAL A 35 15.70 9.52 21.96
CA VAL A 35 16.60 10.23 22.90
C VAL A 35 15.93 11.42 23.57
N PHE A 36 15.16 12.21 22.83
CA PHE A 36 14.64 13.48 23.35
C PHE A 36 13.21 13.42 23.86
N LEU A 37 12.35 12.62 23.24
CA LEU A 37 10.95 12.51 23.62
C LEU A 37 10.76 11.47 24.73
N SER A 38 9.85 11.74 25.66
CA SER A 38 9.34 10.69 26.54
C SER A 38 8.56 9.66 25.75
N GLU A 39 8.39 8.45 26.31
CA GLU A 39 7.62 7.38 25.66
C GLU A 39 6.21 7.83 25.22
N ALA A 40 5.55 8.65 26.03
CA ALA A 40 4.24 9.21 25.72
C ALA A 40 4.29 10.20 24.54
N GLU A 41 5.30 11.06 24.49
CA GLU A 41 5.48 12.03 23.40
C GLU A 41 5.92 11.36 22.09
N ALA A 42 6.81 10.37 22.17
CA ALA A 42 7.23 9.57 21.01
C ALA A 42 6.02 8.83 20.41
N HIS A 43 5.18 8.24 21.27
CA HIS A 43 3.92 7.64 20.82
C HIS A 43 3.03 8.71 20.14
N GLN A 44 2.79 9.85 20.77
CA GLN A 44 2.01 10.93 20.14
C GLN A 44 2.59 11.40 18.80
N CYS A 45 3.91 11.50 18.68
CA CYS A 45 4.61 11.87 17.45
C CYS A 45 4.35 10.85 16.33
N MET A 46 4.45 9.55 16.63
CA MET A 46 4.08 8.49 15.69
C MET A 46 2.62 8.60 15.24
N TRP A 47 1.69 8.81 16.17
CA TRP A 47 0.27 8.99 15.81
C TRP A 47 0.04 10.26 14.98
N ALA A 48 0.74 11.34 15.30
CA ALA A 48 0.69 12.60 14.56
C ALA A 48 1.29 12.50 13.15
N SER A 49 2.14 11.50 12.86
CA SER A 49 2.68 11.26 11.51
C SER A 49 1.67 10.64 10.54
N THR A 50 0.51 10.19 11.04
CA THR A 50 -0.54 9.54 10.26
C THR A 50 -1.89 10.25 10.39
N ALA A 51 -2.74 10.11 9.39
CA ALA A 51 -4.10 10.64 9.39
C ALA A 51 -5.10 9.56 8.93
N ASN A 52 -6.24 9.48 9.61
CA ASN A 52 -7.35 8.63 9.19
C ASN A 52 -8.30 9.39 8.26
N TRP A 53 -7.91 9.55 7.00
CA TRP A 53 -8.70 10.32 6.03
C TRP A 53 -10.13 9.79 5.85
N ASN A 54 -10.30 8.45 5.86
CA ASN A 54 -11.58 7.80 5.61
C ASN A 54 -12.39 7.49 6.89
N GLY A 55 -11.84 7.77 8.08
CA GLY A 55 -12.46 7.45 9.37
C GLY A 55 -12.66 5.95 9.63
N ARG A 56 -11.96 5.05 8.91
CA ARG A 56 -12.11 3.59 9.04
C ARG A 56 -11.03 3.00 9.93
N ALA A 57 -11.34 1.93 10.65
CA ALA A 57 -10.36 1.21 11.46
C ALA A 57 -9.20 0.70 10.60
N SER A 58 -7.97 0.89 11.09
CA SER A 58 -6.72 0.43 10.43
C SER A 58 -6.53 0.94 8.99
N LYS A 59 -7.08 2.12 8.67
CA LYS A 59 -6.93 2.81 7.38
C LYS A 59 -6.23 4.17 7.52
N ASN A 60 -5.36 4.28 8.53
CA ASN A 60 -4.47 5.43 8.67
C ASN A 60 -3.51 5.45 7.48
N ILE A 61 -3.28 6.64 6.95
CA ILE A 61 -2.30 6.90 5.90
C ILE A 61 -1.27 7.89 6.44
N GLU A 62 -0.05 7.83 5.95
CA GLU A 62 0.97 8.83 6.27
C GLU A 62 0.50 10.22 5.84
N ILE A 63 0.75 11.23 6.67
CA ILE A 63 0.33 12.61 6.39
C ILE A 63 0.98 13.13 5.10
N ASP A 64 2.25 12.76 4.85
CA ASP A 64 2.93 13.16 3.62
C ASP A 64 2.22 12.61 2.38
N LEU A 65 1.85 11.33 2.39
CA LEU A 65 1.06 10.73 1.32
C LEU A 65 -0.31 11.43 1.16
N LEU A 66 -0.98 11.77 2.26
CA LEU A 66 -2.23 12.53 2.20
C LEU A 66 -2.01 13.90 1.53
N GLN A 67 -0.93 14.59 1.87
CA GLN A 67 -0.57 15.87 1.28
C GLN A 67 -0.23 15.75 -0.21
N GLU A 68 0.46 14.68 -0.61
CA GLU A 68 0.73 14.38 -2.02
C GLU A 68 -0.57 14.18 -2.82
N ILE A 69 -1.51 13.38 -2.28
CA ILE A 69 -2.83 13.15 -2.88
C ILE A 69 -3.59 14.46 -3.05
N ARG A 70 -3.59 15.32 -2.01
CA ARG A 70 -4.22 16.64 -2.02
C ARG A 70 -3.60 17.54 -3.10
N ASN A 71 -2.27 17.61 -3.13
CA ASN A 71 -1.53 18.40 -4.11
C ASN A 71 -1.82 17.93 -5.54
N LYS A 72 -1.86 16.62 -5.77
CA LYS A 72 -2.21 16.01 -7.05
C LYS A 72 -3.62 16.39 -7.49
N SER A 73 -4.59 16.36 -6.59
CA SER A 73 -5.98 16.76 -6.85
C SER A 73 -6.09 18.23 -7.26
N ILE A 74 -5.45 19.14 -6.50
CA ILE A 74 -5.44 20.58 -6.81
C ILE A 74 -4.75 20.84 -8.15
N LYS A 75 -3.58 20.24 -8.39
CA LYS A 75 -2.87 20.35 -9.68
C LYS A 75 -3.73 19.89 -10.85
N LYS A 76 -4.50 18.80 -10.68
CA LYS A 76 -5.44 18.31 -11.69
C LYS A 76 -6.54 19.35 -11.95
N SER A 77 -7.15 19.91 -10.90
CA SER A 77 -8.15 20.97 -11.03
C SER A 77 -7.61 22.20 -11.77
N ILE A 78 -6.40 22.65 -11.41
CA ILE A 78 -5.73 23.76 -12.09
C ILE A 78 -5.47 23.42 -13.56
N LYS A 79 -5.08 22.18 -13.88
CA LYS A 79 -4.88 21.74 -15.27
C LYS A 79 -6.17 21.83 -16.08
N THR A 80 -7.29 21.40 -15.52
CA THR A 80 -8.62 21.43 -16.16
C THR A 80 -9.13 22.84 -16.48
N MET A 81 -8.69 23.88 -15.76
CA MET A 81 -9.11 25.26 -16.02
C MET A 81 -8.67 25.82 -17.39
N GLY A 82 -7.66 25.22 -18.04
CA GLY A 82 -7.22 25.65 -19.37
C GLY A 82 -6.78 27.13 -19.39
N PRO A 83 -7.25 27.94 -20.35
CA PRO A 83 -6.92 29.37 -20.45
C PRO A 83 -7.47 30.23 -19.29
N ASN A 84 -8.46 29.76 -18.52
CA ASN A 84 -9.12 30.53 -17.47
C ASN A 84 -8.36 30.54 -16.13
N LYS A 85 -7.06 30.22 -16.14
CA LYS A 85 -6.22 30.18 -14.94
C LYS A 85 -5.86 31.60 -14.50
N THR A 86 -6.65 32.14 -13.58
CA THR A 86 -6.32 33.34 -12.82
C THR A 86 -6.02 32.95 -11.37
N ASN A 87 -5.25 33.75 -10.64
CA ASN A 87 -4.97 33.51 -9.22
C ASN A 87 -6.26 33.36 -8.40
N LYS A 88 -7.26 34.21 -8.70
CA LYS A 88 -8.59 34.15 -8.07
C LYS A 88 -9.33 32.85 -8.39
N ALA A 89 -9.28 32.37 -9.64
CA ALA A 89 -9.90 31.11 -10.02
C ALA A 89 -9.22 29.90 -9.35
N ILE A 90 -7.89 29.92 -9.24
CA ILE A 90 -7.11 28.88 -8.57
C ILE A 90 -7.44 28.84 -7.08
N GLU A 91 -7.48 29.99 -6.42
CA GLU A 91 -7.80 30.13 -5.00
C GLU A 91 -9.22 29.64 -4.70
N ASN A 92 -10.20 30.06 -5.51
CA ASN A 92 -11.59 29.64 -5.38
C ASN A 92 -11.76 28.13 -5.54
N ALA A 93 -11.13 27.53 -6.56
CA ALA A 93 -11.22 26.08 -6.76
C ALA A 93 -10.49 25.30 -5.67
N SER A 94 -9.35 25.81 -5.19
CA SER A 94 -8.60 25.18 -4.09
C SER A 94 -9.42 25.15 -2.81
N ARG A 95 -10.11 26.25 -2.47
CA ARG A 95 -11.04 26.31 -1.33
C ARG A 95 -12.25 25.40 -1.51
N ALA A 96 -12.81 25.33 -2.71
CA ALA A 96 -13.98 24.50 -3.00
C ALA A 96 -13.68 22.99 -3.06
N SER A 97 -12.42 22.60 -3.26
CA SER A 97 -12.01 21.20 -3.50
C SER A 97 -12.51 20.21 -2.45
N GLY A 98 -12.49 20.58 -1.16
CA GLY A 98 -12.98 19.73 -0.08
C GLY A 98 -14.49 19.49 -0.15
N GLY A 99 -15.27 20.53 -0.49
CA GLY A 99 -16.72 20.43 -0.66
C GLY A 99 -17.09 19.61 -1.90
N GLN A 100 -16.40 19.85 -3.02
CA GLN A 100 -16.59 19.08 -4.26
C GLN A 100 -16.33 17.58 -4.05
N HIS A 101 -15.31 17.23 -3.27
CA HIS A 101 -15.00 15.84 -2.96
C HIS A 101 -16.16 15.15 -2.20
N LYS A 102 -16.68 15.80 -1.16
CA LYS A 102 -17.82 15.27 -0.37
C LYS A 102 -19.08 15.12 -1.21
N ILE A 103 -19.38 16.10 -2.07
CA ILE A 103 -20.54 16.02 -2.99
C ILE A 103 -20.38 14.83 -3.93
N THR A 104 -19.19 14.65 -4.52
CA THR A 104 -18.91 13.53 -5.44
C THR A 104 -19.05 12.19 -4.73
N GLU A 105 -18.51 12.05 -3.52
CA GLU A 105 -18.61 10.82 -2.74
C GLU A 105 -20.08 10.49 -2.38
N ASN A 106 -20.84 11.48 -1.92
CA ASN A 106 -22.25 11.32 -1.63
C ASN A 106 -23.06 10.92 -2.87
N PHE A 107 -22.77 11.54 -4.02
CA PHE A 107 -23.41 11.20 -5.27
C PHE A 107 -23.11 9.75 -5.69
N ASP A 108 -21.84 9.34 -5.61
CA ASP A 108 -21.42 7.97 -5.91
C ASP A 108 -22.12 6.94 -5.01
N VAL A 109 -22.33 7.25 -3.72
CA VAL A 109 -23.10 6.42 -2.79
C VAL A 109 -24.58 6.34 -3.18
N GLN A 110 -25.20 7.48 -3.52
CA GLN A 110 -26.62 7.52 -3.88
C GLN A 110 -26.95 6.73 -5.15
N VAL A 111 -26.07 6.76 -6.14
CA VAL A 111 -26.26 6.03 -7.41
C VAL A 111 -25.76 4.58 -7.34
N ASN A 112 -25.35 4.13 -6.15
CA ASN A 112 -24.73 2.82 -5.91
C ASN A 112 -23.61 2.52 -6.93
N ARG A 113 -22.75 3.52 -7.19
CA ARG A 113 -21.71 3.41 -8.20
C ARG A 113 -20.72 2.33 -7.77
N VAL A 114 -20.56 1.31 -8.61
CA VAL A 114 -19.53 0.29 -8.41
C VAL A 114 -18.16 0.96 -8.45
N LYS A 115 -17.43 0.92 -7.33
CA LYS A 115 -16.05 1.39 -7.29
C LYS A 115 -15.20 0.45 -8.14
N PRO A 116 -14.44 0.93 -9.13
CA PRO A 116 -13.54 0.08 -9.87
C PRO A 116 -12.53 -0.53 -8.89
N SER A 117 -12.47 -1.85 -8.82
CA SER A 117 -11.44 -2.57 -8.08
C SER A 117 -10.08 -2.19 -8.67
N SER A 118 -9.15 -1.71 -7.84
CA SER A 118 -7.77 -1.58 -8.28
C SER A 118 -7.20 -2.97 -8.58
N SER A 119 -6.26 -3.05 -9.50
CA SER A 119 -5.60 -4.31 -9.91
C SER A 119 -4.90 -5.08 -8.77
N HIS A 120 -4.90 -4.55 -7.55
CA HIS A 120 -4.31 -5.14 -6.35
C HIS A 120 -5.36 -5.56 -5.30
N SER A 121 -6.62 -5.77 -5.69
CA SER A 121 -7.49 -6.62 -4.88
C SER A 121 -6.91 -8.03 -4.94
N HIS A 122 -6.53 -8.62 -3.80
CA HIS A 122 -6.29 -10.05 -3.72
C HIS A 122 -7.52 -10.75 -4.29
N SER A 123 -7.41 -11.27 -5.51
CA SER A 123 -8.43 -12.13 -6.09
C SER A 123 -8.56 -13.32 -5.15
N SER A 124 -9.79 -13.63 -4.76
CA SER A 124 -10.04 -14.78 -3.90
C SER A 124 -9.48 -16.03 -4.57
N ALA A 125 -8.55 -16.71 -3.89
CA ALA A 125 -8.00 -18.00 -4.35
C ALA A 125 -9.02 -19.15 -4.23
N ALA A 126 -10.22 -18.90 -3.69
CA ALA A 126 -11.19 -19.95 -3.40
C ALA A 126 -11.62 -20.75 -4.64
N ALA A 127 -11.70 -20.11 -5.81
CA ALA A 127 -12.01 -20.79 -7.07
C ALA A 127 -10.86 -21.72 -7.52
N ASP A 128 -9.62 -21.24 -7.38
CA ASP A 128 -8.42 -21.98 -7.73
C ASP A 128 -8.19 -23.14 -6.75
N GLU A 129 -8.37 -22.91 -5.45
CA GLU A 129 -8.32 -23.93 -4.39
C GLU A 129 -9.38 -25.03 -4.60
N SER A 130 -10.62 -24.65 -4.95
CA SER A 130 -11.67 -25.62 -5.28
C SER A 130 -11.32 -26.46 -6.50
N THR A 131 -10.63 -25.89 -7.48
CA THR A 131 -10.23 -26.61 -8.70
C THR A 131 -9.09 -27.57 -8.38
N ALA A 132 -8.05 -27.10 -7.70
CA ALA A 132 -6.95 -27.93 -7.23
C ALA A 132 -7.43 -29.08 -6.34
N LEU A 133 -8.40 -28.86 -5.46
CA LEU A 133 -8.99 -29.92 -4.63
C LEU A 133 -9.74 -30.98 -5.44
N LYS A 134 -10.45 -30.59 -6.51
CA LYS A 134 -11.10 -31.55 -7.41
C LYS A 134 -10.05 -32.39 -8.13
N ASP A 135 -9.01 -31.77 -8.66
CA ASP A 135 -7.94 -32.46 -9.38
C ASP A 135 -7.17 -33.42 -8.46
N LEU A 136 -6.82 -32.97 -7.24
CA LEU A 136 -6.18 -33.82 -6.24
C LEU A 136 -7.03 -35.02 -5.82
N ARG A 137 -8.36 -34.88 -5.79
CA ARG A 137 -9.28 -35.99 -5.52
C ARG A 137 -9.35 -37.01 -6.66
N VAL A 138 -9.16 -36.57 -7.90
CA VAL A 138 -9.15 -37.45 -9.08
C VAL A 138 -7.81 -38.17 -9.20
N VAL A 139 -6.71 -37.41 -9.18
CA VAL A 139 -5.34 -37.93 -9.39
C VAL A 139 -4.84 -38.72 -8.18
N LYS A 140 -5.36 -38.42 -6.97
CA LYS A 140 -4.97 -39.02 -5.68
C LYS A 140 -3.46 -39.25 -5.56
N PRO A 141 -2.63 -38.23 -5.81
CA PRO A 141 -1.18 -38.40 -6.01
C PRO A 141 -0.48 -38.98 -4.78
N PHE A 142 -1.05 -38.79 -3.58
CA PHE A 142 -0.51 -39.28 -2.30
C PHE A 142 -0.91 -40.71 -1.95
N THR A 143 -1.62 -41.42 -2.84
CA THR A 143 -1.87 -42.85 -2.66
C THR A 143 -0.57 -43.60 -2.90
N ASN A 144 -0.13 -44.39 -1.93
CA ASN A 144 1.07 -45.21 -2.08
C ASN A 144 0.75 -46.38 -3.02
N GLU A 145 1.35 -46.36 -4.20
CA GLU A 145 1.31 -47.47 -5.15
C GLU A 145 2.69 -48.12 -5.23
N PRO A 146 2.80 -49.43 -4.93
CA PRO A 146 4.09 -50.11 -4.99
C PRO A 146 4.61 -50.13 -6.43
N ASN A 147 5.89 -49.79 -6.60
CA ASN A 147 6.60 -49.71 -7.90
C ASN A 147 6.04 -48.67 -8.88
N ARG A 148 5.48 -47.57 -8.40
CA ARG A 148 5.09 -46.44 -9.26
C ARG A 148 6.32 -45.83 -9.95
N MET A 149 6.29 -45.75 -11.27
CA MET A 149 7.34 -45.15 -12.10
C MET A 149 6.76 -44.03 -12.97
N TYR A 150 7.62 -43.13 -13.46
CA TYR A 150 7.20 -42.09 -14.39
C TYR A 150 7.20 -42.62 -15.83
N ASP A 151 6.08 -42.54 -16.54
CA ASP A 151 5.99 -42.97 -17.95
C ASP A 151 7.00 -42.27 -18.85
N SER A 152 7.29 -41.00 -18.56
CA SER A 152 8.23 -40.18 -19.33
C SER A 152 9.69 -40.34 -18.89
N PHE A 153 9.95 -40.96 -17.73
CA PHE A 153 11.28 -41.13 -17.17
C PHE A 153 11.44 -42.51 -16.54
N PRO A 154 11.52 -43.57 -17.38
CA PRO A 154 11.60 -44.95 -16.91
C PRO A 154 12.91 -45.25 -16.17
N ASP A 155 13.96 -44.46 -16.39
CA ASP A 155 15.30 -44.69 -15.82
C ASP A 155 15.49 -44.02 -14.45
N ILE A 156 14.52 -43.23 -13.97
CA ILE A 156 14.62 -42.55 -12.68
C ILE A 156 14.20 -43.53 -11.57
N GLN A 157 15.11 -43.76 -10.63
CA GLN A 157 14.84 -44.58 -9.44
C GLN A 157 13.70 -43.95 -8.60
N PRO A 158 12.71 -44.75 -8.15
CA PRO A 158 11.58 -44.24 -7.36
C PRO A 158 11.98 -43.59 -6.02
N ASP A 159 13.14 -43.96 -5.48
CA ASP A 159 13.68 -43.46 -4.22
C ASP A 159 15.15 -43.04 -4.40
N PRO A 160 15.51 -41.76 -4.24
CA PRO A 160 16.89 -41.30 -4.34
C PRO A 160 17.76 -41.67 -3.13
N TYR A 161 17.21 -42.30 -2.09
CA TYR A 161 17.91 -42.64 -0.85
C TYR A 161 18.04 -44.15 -0.57
N ARG A 162 17.77 -45.01 -1.56
CA ARG A 162 18.03 -46.46 -1.48
C ARG A 162 18.93 -46.95 -2.59
#